data_AF-A0A7J9PWL1-F1
#
_entry.id   AF-A0A7J9PWL1-F1
#
_cell.length_a   1.000
_cell.length_b   1.000
_cell.length_c   1.000
_cell.angle_alpha   90.00
_cell.angle_beta   90.00
_cell.angle_gamma   90.00
#
_symmetry.space_group_name_H-M   'P 1'
#
loop_
_entity.id
_entity.type
_entity.pdbx_description
1 polymer ?
#
loop_
_entity_poly.entity_id
_entity_poly.type
_entity_poly.pdbx_seq_one_letter_code
_entity_poly.pdbx_strand_id
1 'polypeptide(L)'
;NNICFTTLNPDGEIVSPTGVRFIGKEKRKGLLPGILENLMNERDAVKKKMRETTEPEKINYYNGLQNAIKILMNAFYGVFASSFYRFTNPKIGGSITAFARENIKNVINMLNKDNINVIYSDTDSIFFQSPYENLKETVLFGKKISERFSEGGTILEFEKVLKAFFSHGKKKRYIGKIVWPKEDMLVRGYETRRTDAFDLQTETLTTIFDLVLNDKIDEAIKFSRQVITDTQNGKIPVEKLTISRTVRDESDYKMPGTQAGVQASKKLMKMGYEFVPGMKVSWVVINCRVTPQAVEPYIDGREFKHEPDWSYYAERIALSVSRVTEVFGVDEKNLLTGTTQKTLFGTFEHRPSTKKKSGKRN
;
A
#
# COMPACT_ATOMS: atom_id res chain seq x y z
N ASN A 1 5.68 5.03 -27.47
CA ASN A 1 4.78 6.21 -27.48
C ASN A 1 5.46 7.58 -27.62
N ASN A 2 6.79 7.72 -27.47
CA ASN A 2 7.54 8.95 -27.76
C ASN A 2 6.94 10.26 -27.17
N ILE A 3 6.39 10.18 -25.96
CA ILE A 3 5.64 11.27 -25.34
C ILE A 3 6.62 12.36 -24.88
N CYS A 4 6.56 13.54 -25.48
CA CYS A 4 7.41 14.67 -25.13
C CYS A 4 6.79 16.01 -25.59
N PHE A 5 7.20 17.11 -24.96
CA PHE A 5 6.83 18.45 -25.44
C PHE A 5 7.40 18.76 -26.84
N THR A 6 8.55 18.19 -27.21
CA THR A 6 9.14 18.35 -28.55
C THR A 6 8.49 17.46 -29.61
N THR A 7 7.62 16.53 -29.22
CA THR A 7 6.95 15.60 -30.13
C THR A 7 5.43 15.77 -30.11
N LEU A 8 4.87 16.56 -29.17
CA LEU A 8 3.46 16.93 -29.14
C LEU A 8 3.10 17.72 -30.42
N ASN A 9 2.25 17.14 -31.27
CA ASN A 9 1.89 17.73 -32.56
C ASN A 9 0.50 17.23 -33.01
N PRO A 10 -0.42 18.11 -33.45
CA PRO A 10 -1.73 17.73 -33.99
C PRO A 10 -1.70 16.73 -35.16
N ASP A 11 -0.63 16.72 -35.94
CA ASP A 11 -0.41 15.84 -37.09
C ASP A 11 0.44 14.61 -36.74
N GLY A 12 0.70 14.37 -35.46
CA GLY A 12 1.45 13.21 -34.99
C GLY A 12 0.71 11.89 -35.24
N GLU A 13 1.46 10.84 -35.62
CA GLU A 13 0.87 9.51 -35.88
C GLU A 13 0.48 8.76 -34.61
N ILE A 14 1.16 9.04 -33.49
CA ILE A 14 0.89 8.37 -32.22
C ILE A 14 -0.27 9.08 -31.54
N VAL A 15 -1.43 8.43 -31.49
CA VAL A 15 -2.63 8.96 -30.83
C VAL A 15 -2.74 8.35 -29.43
N SER A 16 -2.80 9.19 -28.40
CA SER A 16 -3.08 8.74 -27.04
C SER A 16 -4.57 8.42 -26.86
N PRO A 17 -4.94 7.63 -25.83
CA PRO A 17 -6.36 7.37 -25.55
C PRO A 17 -7.17 8.62 -25.20
N THR A 18 -6.50 9.73 -24.88
CA THR A 18 -7.13 11.04 -24.67
C THR A 18 -7.22 11.88 -25.95
N GLY A 19 -6.86 11.31 -27.11
CA GLY A 19 -6.86 11.97 -28.42
C GLY A 19 -5.67 12.89 -28.68
N VAL A 20 -4.71 12.97 -27.76
CA VAL A 20 -3.52 13.82 -27.92
C VAL A 20 -2.52 13.13 -28.83
N ARG A 21 -1.95 13.87 -29.77
CA ARG A 21 -1.10 13.32 -30.82
C ARG A 21 0.39 13.65 -30.62
N PHE A 22 1.24 12.68 -30.94
CA PHE A 22 2.69 12.77 -30.84
C PHE A 22 3.35 12.26 -32.12
N ILE A 23 4.43 12.92 -32.53
CA ILE A 23 5.27 12.52 -33.67
C ILE A 23 5.95 11.17 -33.36
N GLY A 24 6.01 10.27 -34.34
CA GLY A 24 6.73 8.99 -34.24
C GLY A 24 8.22 9.14 -33.93
N LYS A 25 8.79 8.15 -33.24
CA LYS A 25 10.22 8.14 -32.86
C LYS A 25 11.14 8.26 -34.09
N GLU A 26 10.77 7.62 -35.19
CA GLU A 26 11.51 7.61 -36.45
C GLU A 26 11.64 9.00 -37.08
N LYS A 27 10.64 9.87 -36.90
CA LYS A 27 10.67 11.25 -37.39
C LYS A 27 11.41 12.19 -36.45
N ARG A 28 11.19 12.03 -35.14
CA ARG A 28 11.85 12.85 -34.11
C ARG A 28 11.85 12.12 -32.78
N LYS A 29 13.04 11.79 -32.27
CA LYS A 29 13.17 11.31 -30.89
C LYS A 29 12.89 12.46 -29.91
N GLY A 30 11.94 12.26 -29.00
CA GLY A 30 11.64 13.24 -27.96
C GLY A 30 12.78 13.40 -26.96
N LEU A 31 12.92 14.58 -26.38
CA LEU A 31 13.95 14.86 -25.36
C LEU A 31 13.73 14.01 -24.10
N LEU A 32 12.49 13.93 -23.61
CA LEU A 32 12.16 13.17 -22.40
C LEU A 32 12.41 11.67 -22.56
N PRO A 33 11.95 10.99 -23.64
CA PRO A 33 12.36 9.60 -23.91
C PRO A 33 13.87 9.41 -23.88
N GLY A 34 14.66 10.32 -24.48
CA GLY A 34 16.11 10.21 -24.48
C GLY A 34 16.73 10.33 -23.09
N ILE A 35 16.26 11.27 -22.27
CA ILE A 35 16.72 11.45 -20.89
C ILE A 35 16.36 10.22 -20.04
N LEU A 36 15.13 9.73 -20.14
CA LEU A 36 14.67 8.58 -19.37
C LEU A 36 15.40 7.29 -19.76
N GLU A 37 15.70 7.09 -21.04
CA GLU A 37 16.49 5.94 -21.53
C GLU A 37 17.90 5.96 -20.94
N ASN A 38 18.56 7.13 -20.88
CA ASN A 38 19.87 7.25 -20.24
C ASN A 38 19.80 6.94 -18.74
N LEU A 39 18.80 7.46 -18.03
CA LEU A 39 18.60 7.17 -16.59
C LEU A 39 18.29 5.68 -16.33
N MET A 40 17.52 5.03 -17.21
CA MET A 40 17.26 3.60 -17.14
C MET A 40 18.56 2.80 -17.28
N ASN A 41 19.37 3.11 -18.29
CA ASN A 41 20.66 2.44 -18.52
C ASN A 41 21.63 2.62 -17.34
N GLU A 42 21.69 3.83 -16.79
CA GLU A 42 22.50 4.13 -15.61
C GLU A 42 22.02 3.31 -14.39
N ARG A 43 20.70 3.28 -14.16
CA ARG A 43 20.09 2.49 -13.08
C ARG A 43 20.38 1.01 -13.23
N ASP A 44 20.32 0.46 -14.44
CA ASP A 44 20.61 -0.94 -14.71
C ASP A 44 22.09 -1.27 -14.48
N ALA A 45 23.00 -0.38 -14.87
CA ALA A 45 24.42 -0.51 -14.54
C ALA A 45 24.67 -0.51 -13.03
N VAL A 46 23.98 0.34 -12.26
CA VAL A 46 24.05 0.34 -10.79
C VAL A 46 23.48 -0.96 -10.20
N LYS A 47 22.31 -1.42 -10.68
CA LYS A 47 21.72 -2.72 -10.25
C LYS A 47 22.62 -3.91 -10.58
N LYS A 48 23.39 -3.84 -11.67
CA LYS A 48 24.39 -4.86 -12.03
C LYS A 48 25.53 -4.88 -11.01
N LYS A 49 26.15 -3.74 -10.73
CA LYS A 49 27.21 -3.60 -9.70
C LYS A 49 26.73 -4.07 -8.32
N MET A 50 25.50 -3.75 -7.96
CA MET A 50 24.87 -4.20 -6.71
C MET A 50 24.76 -5.73 -6.61
N ARG A 51 24.54 -6.43 -7.73
CA ARG A 51 24.45 -7.90 -7.77
C ARG A 51 25.82 -8.58 -7.78
N GLU A 52 26.85 -7.90 -8.29
CA GLU A 52 28.21 -8.42 -8.38
C GLU A 52 29.00 -8.24 -7.08
N THR A 53 28.61 -7.30 -6.22
CA THR A 53 29.29 -7.04 -4.94
C THR A 53 28.72 -7.92 -3.81
N THR A 54 29.61 -8.38 -2.93
CA THR A 54 29.27 -9.16 -1.72
C THR A 54 29.39 -8.34 -0.43
N GLU A 55 30.01 -7.15 -0.50
CA GLU A 55 30.24 -6.28 0.65
C GLU A 55 28.94 -5.57 1.07
N PRO A 56 28.44 -5.75 2.32
CA PRO A 56 27.15 -5.18 2.75
C PRO A 56 27.06 -3.67 2.60
N GLU A 57 28.14 -2.94 2.87
CA GLU A 57 28.19 -1.48 2.74
C GLU A 57 28.03 -1.03 1.28
N LYS A 58 28.70 -1.71 0.34
CA LYS A 58 28.56 -1.43 -1.10
C LYS A 58 27.18 -1.80 -1.63
N ILE A 59 26.60 -2.91 -1.15
CA ILE A 59 25.21 -3.28 -1.48
C ILE A 59 24.27 -2.14 -1.05
N ASN A 60 24.41 -1.65 0.18
CA ASN A 60 23.60 -0.54 0.69
C ASN A 60 23.80 0.75 -0.13
N TYR A 61 25.05 1.10 -0.45
CA TYR A 61 25.37 2.25 -1.29
C TYR A 61 24.71 2.17 -2.67
N TYR A 62 24.89 1.06 -3.40
CA TYR A 62 24.30 0.89 -4.73
C TYR A 62 22.77 0.81 -4.68
N ASN A 63 22.20 0.23 -3.61
CA ASN A 63 20.77 0.25 -3.40
C ASN A 63 20.26 1.69 -3.20
N GLY A 64 20.98 2.53 -2.45
CA GLY A 64 20.69 3.95 -2.31
C GLY A 64 20.73 4.68 -3.66
N LEU A 65 21.79 4.45 -4.44
CA LEU A 65 21.98 5.09 -5.75
C LEU A 65 20.90 4.70 -6.77
N GLN A 66 20.59 3.40 -6.93
CA GLN A 66 19.53 2.97 -7.85
C GLN A 66 18.15 3.50 -7.42
N ASN A 67 17.92 3.65 -6.12
CA ASN A 67 16.68 4.24 -5.59
C ASN A 67 16.62 5.76 -5.88
N ALA A 68 17.73 6.49 -5.76
CA ALA A 68 17.80 7.90 -6.12
C ALA A 68 17.49 8.12 -7.61
N ILE A 69 18.09 7.31 -8.49
CA ILE A 69 17.79 7.35 -9.94
C ILE A 69 16.32 7.02 -10.20
N LYS A 70 15.76 5.99 -9.54
CA LYS A 70 14.33 5.65 -9.63
C LYS A 70 13.42 6.82 -9.22
N ILE A 71 13.74 7.50 -8.13
CA ILE A 71 12.99 8.67 -7.65
C ILE A 71 13.05 9.79 -8.69
N LEU A 72 14.24 10.07 -9.23
CA LEU A 72 14.43 11.09 -10.28
C LEU A 72 13.61 10.77 -11.53
N MET A 73 13.63 9.52 -12.00
CA MET A 73 12.82 9.07 -13.15
C MET A 73 11.32 9.29 -12.90
N ASN A 74 10.82 8.90 -11.71
CA ASN A 74 9.41 9.06 -11.36
C ASN A 74 9.00 10.54 -11.19
N ALA A 75 9.94 11.42 -10.83
CA ALA A 75 9.70 12.84 -10.70
C ALA A 75 9.32 13.50 -12.03
N PHE A 76 9.82 13.00 -13.17
CA PHE A 76 9.45 13.55 -14.49
C PHE A 76 7.93 13.55 -14.71
N TYR A 77 7.25 12.44 -14.43
CA TYR A 77 5.78 12.40 -14.52
C TYR A 77 5.13 13.44 -13.60
N GLY A 78 5.60 13.52 -12.34
CA GLY A 78 5.08 14.48 -11.36
C GLY A 78 5.18 15.94 -11.81
N VAL A 79 6.29 16.28 -12.48
CA VAL A 79 6.50 17.62 -13.07
C VAL A 79 5.46 17.96 -14.14
N PHE A 80 5.04 17.01 -14.96
CA PHE A 80 4.02 17.26 -15.99
C PHE A 80 2.59 17.30 -15.45
N ALA A 81 2.34 16.64 -14.31
CA ALA A 81 1.01 16.40 -13.76
C ALA A 81 0.59 17.41 -12.67
N SER A 82 1.50 18.24 -12.16
CA SER A 82 1.24 19.20 -11.07
C SER A 82 1.36 20.63 -11.55
N SER A 83 0.32 21.44 -11.36
CA SER A 83 0.25 22.86 -11.78
C SER A 83 1.33 23.78 -11.21
N PHE A 84 2.08 23.32 -10.20
CA PHE A 84 3.14 24.09 -9.57
C PHE A 84 4.39 24.24 -10.47
N TYR A 85 4.65 23.30 -11.38
CA TYR A 85 5.92 23.28 -12.11
C TYR A 85 5.85 24.04 -13.44
N ARG A 86 7.00 24.62 -13.84
CA ARG A 86 7.15 25.35 -15.11
C ARG A 86 6.84 24.50 -16.34
N PHE A 87 7.12 23.20 -16.29
CA PHE A 87 6.93 22.28 -17.41
C PHE A 87 5.58 21.53 -17.36
N THR A 88 4.63 21.98 -16.55
CA THR A 88 3.29 21.37 -16.48
C THR A 88 2.64 21.34 -17.86
N ASN A 89 2.12 20.18 -18.24
CA ASN A 89 1.29 20.07 -19.43
C ASN A 89 0.24 18.98 -19.22
N PRO A 90 -1.03 19.35 -18.93
CA PRO A 90 -2.09 18.39 -18.65
C PRO A 90 -2.36 17.41 -19.79
N LYS A 91 -2.13 17.80 -21.04
CA LYS A 91 -2.28 16.91 -22.21
C LYS A 91 -1.23 15.80 -22.18
N ILE A 92 0.02 16.15 -21.87
CA ILE A 92 1.12 15.19 -21.73
C ILE A 92 0.89 14.30 -20.51
N GLY A 93 0.66 14.88 -19.32
CA GLY A 93 0.42 14.13 -18.09
C GLY A 93 -0.77 13.18 -18.21
N GLY A 94 -1.88 13.67 -18.76
CA GLY A 94 -3.07 12.86 -19.07
C GLY A 94 -2.76 11.69 -20.00
N SER A 95 -2.03 11.94 -21.09
CA SER A 95 -1.64 10.90 -22.07
C SER A 95 -0.76 9.82 -21.45
N ILE A 96 0.20 10.17 -20.59
CA ILE A 96 1.05 9.20 -19.88
C ILE A 96 0.17 8.24 -19.06
N THR A 97 -0.73 8.78 -18.24
CA THR A 97 -1.60 7.93 -17.41
C THR A 97 -2.60 7.12 -18.22
N ALA A 98 -3.05 7.65 -19.36
CA ALA A 98 -4.00 6.98 -20.23
C ALA A 98 -3.37 5.77 -20.92
N PHE A 99 -2.18 5.95 -21.53
CA PHE A 99 -1.40 4.85 -22.09
C PHE A 99 -1.04 3.79 -21.04
N ALA A 100 -0.61 4.20 -19.85
CA ALA A 100 -0.29 3.24 -18.78
C ALA A 100 -1.50 2.37 -18.42
N ARG A 101 -2.69 2.97 -18.27
CA ARG A 101 -3.93 2.22 -17.98
C ARG A 101 -4.34 1.31 -19.14
N GLU A 102 -4.21 1.78 -20.38
CA GLU A 102 -4.52 0.99 -21.57
C GLU A 102 -3.59 -0.22 -21.70
N ASN A 103 -2.28 -0.03 -21.51
CA ASN A 103 -1.29 -1.11 -21.53
C ASN A 103 -1.62 -2.19 -20.50
N ILE A 104 -1.91 -1.80 -19.26
CA ILE A 104 -2.31 -2.76 -18.20
C ILE A 104 -3.59 -3.50 -18.58
N LYS A 105 -4.60 -2.80 -19.10
CA LYS A 105 -5.85 -3.44 -19.57
C LYS A 105 -5.59 -4.44 -20.70
N ASN A 106 -4.71 -4.09 -21.65
CA ASN A 106 -4.35 -4.97 -22.76
C ASN A 106 -3.66 -6.25 -22.25
N VAL A 107 -2.71 -6.12 -21.33
CA VAL A 107 -2.06 -7.27 -20.70
C VAL A 107 -3.08 -8.14 -19.97
N ILE A 108 -3.97 -7.55 -19.16
CA ILE A 108 -5.04 -8.29 -18.47
C ILE A 108 -5.94 -9.03 -19.47
N ASN A 109 -6.34 -8.38 -20.56
CA ASN A 109 -7.17 -9.00 -21.59
C ASN A 109 -6.45 -10.18 -22.27
N MET A 110 -5.15 -10.06 -22.54
CA MET A 110 -4.36 -11.14 -23.14
C MET A 110 -4.18 -12.31 -22.17
N LEU A 111 -3.90 -12.04 -20.89
CA LEU A 111 -3.83 -13.07 -19.85
C LEU A 111 -5.16 -13.83 -19.73
N ASN A 112 -6.29 -13.12 -19.70
CA ASN A 112 -7.61 -13.75 -19.63
C ASN A 112 -7.92 -14.59 -20.87
N LYS A 113 -7.52 -14.16 -22.08
CA LYS A 113 -7.65 -14.96 -23.32
C LYS A 113 -6.85 -16.26 -23.26
N ASP A 114 -5.71 -16.24 -22.56
CA ASP A 114 -4.88 -17.40 -22.32
C ASP A 114 -5.37 -18.25 -21.12
N ASN A 115 -6.58 -17.99 -20.61
CA ASN A 115 -7.18 -18.62 -19.43
C ASN A 115 -6.33 -18.46 -18.14
N ILE A 116 -5.51 -17.41 -18.06
CA ILE A 116 -4.76 -17.06 -16.86
C ILE A 116 -5.62 -16.12 -16.02
N ASN A 117 -6.01 -16.58 -14.84
CA ASN A 117 -6.89 -15.83 -13.95
C ASN A 117 -6.17 -14.64 -13.31
N VAL A 118 -6.57 -13.42 -13.66
CA VAL A 118 -6.08 -12.18 -13.04
C VAL A 118 -6.87 -11.90 -11.76
N ILE A 119 -6.18 -11.97 -10.61
CA ILE A 119 -6.77 -11.81 -9.28
C ILE A 119 -6.93 -10.34 -8.90
N TYR A 120 -5.94 -9.52 -9.23
CA TYR A 120 -5.91 -8.12 -8.80
C TYR A 120 -5.01 -7.27 -9.70
N SER A 121 -5.24 -5.96 -9.73
CA SER A 121 -4.34 -5.00 -10.38
C SER A 121 -4.32 -3.69 -9.62
N ASP A 122 -3.14 -3.10 -9.42
CA ASP A 122 -3.00 -1.77 -8.83
C ASP A 122 -2.05 -0.92 -9.65
N THR A 123 -2.61 0.04 -10.37
CA THR A 123 -1.96 1.14 -11.11
C THR A 123 -0.93 0.72 -12.17
N ASP A 124 0.12 0.02 -11.76
CA ASP A 124 1.30 -0.42 -12.52
C ASP A 124 1.67 -1.89 -12.26
N SER A 125 0.87 -2.62 -11.47
CA SER A 125 1.09 -4.03 -11.13
C SER A 125 -0.13 -4.90 -11.44
N ILE A 126 0.13 -6.16 -11.81
CA ILE A 126 -0.87 -7.17 -12.12
C ILE A 126 -0.56 -8.43 -11.31
N PHE A 127 -1.57 -8.95 -10.62
CA PHE A 127 -1.51 -10.17 -9.83
C PHE A 127 -2.36 -11.21 -10.53
N PHE A 128 -1.76 -12.33 -10.91
CA PHE A 128 -2.44 -13.42 -11.60
C PHE A 128 -2.05 -14.76 -10.99
N GLN A 129 -2.94 -15.74 -11.13
CA GLN A 129 -2.75 -17.07 -10.60
C GLN A 129 -1.80 -17.87 -11.49
N SER A 130 -0.80 -18.51 -10.88
CA SER A 130 0.05 -19.48 -11.57
C SER A 130 -0.76 -20.76 -11.83
N PRO A 131 -0.65 -21.38 -13.02
CA PRO A 131 -1.22 -22.70 -13.25
C PRO A 131 -0.40 -23.83 -12.61
N TYR A 132 0.76 -23.52 -12.02
CA TYR A 132 1.66 -24.49 -11.40
C TYR A 132 1.62 -24.38 -9.88
N GLU A 133 1.62 -25.53 -9.20
CA GLU A 133 1.67 -25.61 -7.73
C GLU A 133 3.09 -25.43 -7.17
N ASN A 134 4.12 -25.76 -7.94
CA ASN A 134 5.49 -25.65 -7.45
C ASN A 134 6.09 -24.26 -7.72
N LEU A 135 6.97 -23.84 -6.79
CA LEU A 135 7.56 -22.52 -6.82
C LEU A 135 8.50 -22.31 -8.01
N LYS A 136 9.27 -23.33 -8.40
CA LYS A 136 10.26 -23.20 -9.48
C LYS A 136 9.61 -22.93 -10.83
N GLU A 137 8.57 -23.70 -11.18
CA GLU A 137 7.79 -23.51 -12.40
C GLU A 137 7.00 -22.22 -12.35
N THR A 138 6.42 -21.85 -11.20
CA THR A 138 5.74 -20.56 -11.03
C THR A 138 6.68 -19.38 -11.31
N VAL A 139 7.92 -19.42 -10.80
CA VAL A 139 8.92 -18.39 -11.07
C VAL A 139 9.30 -18.36 -12.55
N LEU A 140 9.51 -19.53 -13.18
CA LEU A 140 9.82 -19.60 -14.61
C LEU A 140 8.68 -19.07 -15.47
N PHE A 141 7.44 -19.42 -15.13
CA PHE A 141 6.23 -18.96 -15.78
C PHE A 141 6.06 -17.45 -15.66
N GLY A 142 6.20 -16.89 -14.46
CA GLY A 142 6.13 -15.45 -14.22
C GLY A 142 7.18 -14.68 -15.03
N LYS A 143 8.42 -15.19 -15.12
CA LYS A 143 9.46 -14.62 -15.97
C LYS A 143 9.09 -14.65 -17.45
N LYS A 144 8.62 -15.78 -17.98
CA LYS A 144 8.16 -15.90 -19.38
C LYS A 144 7.03 -14.94 -19.71
N ILE A 145 6.06 -14.77 -18.80
CA ILE A 145 4.97 -13.81 -18.95
C ILE A 145 5.52 -12.38 -18.99
N SER A 146 6.42 -12.02 -18.06
CA SER A 146 7.02 -10.69 -18.02
C SER A 146 7.81 -10.36 -19.29
N GLU A 147 8.54 -11.34 -19.84
CA GLU A 147 9.31 -11.20 -21.08
C GLU A 147 8.39 -11.03 -22.30
N ARG A 148 7.37 -11.89 -22.43
CA ARG A 148 6.39 -11.81 -23.53
C ARG A 148 5.70 -10.46 -23.63
N PHE A 149 5.37 -9.84 -22.50
CA PHE A 149 4.66 -8.55 -22.48
C PHE A 149 5.60 -7.34 -22.39
N SER A 150 6.92 -7.55 -22.36
CA SER A 150 7.91 -6.47 -22.41
C SER A 150 8.23 -6.08 -23.85
N GLU A 151 7.27 -5.45 -24.53
CA GLU A 151 7.39 -5.00 -25.92
C GLU A 151 7.17 -3.48 -26.07
N GLY A 152 7.71 -2.90 -27.16
CA GLY A 152 7.35 -1.55 -27.61
C GLY A 152 7.68 -0.41 -26.63
N GLY A 153 8.64 -0.61 -25.72
CA GLY A 153 9.05 0.37 -24.70
C GLY A 153 8.31 0.26 -23.37
N THR A 154 7.45 -0.75 -23.18
CA THR A 154 6.96 -1.15 -21.86
C THR A 154 7.82 -2.30 -21.36
N ILE A 155 8.33 -2.20 -20.13
CA ILE A 155 9.11 -3.27 -19.49
C ILE A 155 8.31 -3.73 -18.29
N LEU A 156 7.91 -5.00 -18.28
CA LEU A 156 7.32 -5.65 -17.12
C LEU A 156 8.41 -6.46 -16.41
N GLU A 157 8.58 -6.22 -15.12
CA GLU A 157 9.49 -7.00 -14.28
C GLU A 157 8.67 -8.03 -13.47
N PHE A 158 9.07 -9.30 -13.50
CA PHE A 158 8.56 -10.28 -12.57
C PHE A 158 9.13 -10.04 -11.17
N GLU A 159 8.27 -9.63 -10.22
CA GLU A 159 8.71 -9.14 -8.91
C GLU A 159 8.65 -10.18 -7.79
N LYS A 160 7.52 -10.89 -7.63
CA LYS A 160 7.25 -11.73 -6.45
C LYS A 160 6.31 -12.90 -6.75
N VAL A 161 6.42 -13.95 -5.93
CA VAL A 161 5.39 -15.01 -5.83
C VAL A 161 4.74 -14.92 -4.45
N LEU A 162 3.42 -14.93 -4.43
CA LEU A 162 2.63 -14.95 -3.20
C LEU A 162 1.92 -16.30 -3.07
N LYS A 163 2.10 -16.98 -1.94
CA LYS A 163 1.40 -18.23 -1.62
C LYS A 163 -0.06 -17.98 -1.23
N ALA A 164 -0.30 -16.85 -0.56
CA ALA A 164 -1.63 -16.41 -0.18
C ALA A 164 -1.76 -14.91 -0.47
N PHE A 165 -2.94 -14.50 -0.92
CA PHE A 165 -3.28 -13.11 -1.19
C PHE A 165 -4.68 -12.83 -0.67
N PHE A 166 -4.83 -11.73 0.05
CA PHE A 166 -6.11 -11.28 0.58
C PHE A 166 -6.30 -9.79 0.27
N SER A 167 -7.50 -9.45 -0.21
CA SER A 167 -7.91 -8.07 -0.46
C SER A 167 -9.36 -7.92 -0.01
N HIS A 168 -9.66 -6.83 0.70
CA HIS A 168 -11.03 -6.54 1.14
C HIS A 168 -11.90 -5.92 0.02
N GLY A 169 -11.46 -6.02 -1.24
CA GLY A 169 -12.15 -5.45 -2.40
C GLY A 169 -11.98 -3.93 -2.57
N LYS A 170 -11.53 -3.23 -1.53
CA LYS A 170 -11.12 -1.83 -1.62
C LYS A 170 -9.75 -1.70 -2.27
N LYS A 171 -9.68 -0.87 -3.32
CA LYS A 171 -8.41 -0.57 -4.00
C LYS A 171 -7.34 -0.11 -3.01
N LYS A 172 -6.11 -0.54 -3.26
CA LYS A 172 -4.89 -0.26 -2.50
C LYS A 172 -4.85 -0.85 -1.08
N ARG A 173 -5.75 -1.78 -0.74
CA ARG A 173 -5.77 -2.48 0.55
C ARG A 173 -5.70 -3.99 0.37
N TYR A 174 -4.50 -4.53 0.49
CA TYR A 174 -4.27 -5.96 0.34
C TYR A 174 -3.06 -6.42 1.14
N ILE A 175 -3.08 -7.70 1.49
CA ILE A 175 -1.98 -8.41 2.15
C ILE A 175 -1.63 -9.66 1.36
N GLY A 176 -0.41 -10.15 1.52
CA GLY A 176 -0.03 -11.43 0.92
C GLY A 176 1.23 -12.02 1.51
N LYS A 177 1.31 -13.35 1.50
CA LYS A 177 2.47 -14.12 1.99
C LYS A 177 3.43 -14.35 0.84
N ILE A 178 4.53 -13.60 0.80
CA ILE A 178 5.56 -13.72 -0.22
C ILE A 178 6.37 -14.99 0.07
N VAL A 179 6.63 -15.78 -0.98
CA VAL A 179 7.49 -16.98 -0.91
C VAL A 179 8.68 -16.91 -1.87
N TRP A 180 8.72 -15.90 -2.75
CA TRP A 180 9.87 -15.59 -3.60
C TRP A 180 9.90 -14.08 -3.89
N PRO A 181 11.08 -13.43 -3.91
CA PRO A 181 12.42 -14.01 -3.83
C PRO A 181 12.88 -14.39 -2.42
N LYS A 182 12.23 -13.84 -1.39
CA LYS A 182 12.46 -14.15 0.03
C LYS A 182 11.11 -14.18 0.72
N GLU A 183 10.95 -15.05 1.72
CA GLU A 183 9.77 -15.05 2.56
C GLU A 183 9.61 -13.72 3.29
N ASP A 184 8.43 -13.11 3.13
CA ASP A 184 8.07 -11.82 3.73
C ASP A 184 6.54 -11.65 3.70
N MET A 185 6.01 -10.72 4.47
CA MET A 185 4.61 -10.33 4.43
C MET A 185 4.45 -9.02 3.65
N LEU A 186 3.73 -9.08 2.54
CA LEU A 186 3.29 -7.90 1.82
C LEU A 186 2.09 -7.30 2.54
N VAL A 187 2.20 -6.03 2.96
CA VAL A 187 1.08 -5.24 3.47
C VAL A 187 0.98 -3.93 2.69
N ARG A 188 -0.22 -3.61 2.19
CA ARG A 188 -0.51 -2.37 1.46
C ARG A 188 -1.80 -1.75 1.94
N GLY A 189 -1.75 -0.45 2.26
CA GLY A 189 -2.91 0.36 2.60
C GLY A 189 -3.51 0.16 4.01
N TYR A 190 -2.86 -0.64 4.85
CA TYR A 190 -3.23 -0.84 6.26
C TYR A 190 -2.32 -0.05 7.20
N GLU A 191 -2.75 0.10 8.45
CA GLU A 191 -2.12 0.95 9.46
C GLU A 191 -0.80 0.45 10.06
N THR A 192 -0.27 -0.70 9.62
CA THR A 192 0.97 -1.28 10.20
C THR A 192 2.24 -0.45 10.01
N ARG A 193 2.20 0.58 9.16
CA ARG A 193 3.34 1.48 8.90
C ARG A 193 2.99 2.96 8.99
N ARG A 194 1.82 3.29 9.53
CA ARG A 194 1.45 4.69 9.67
C ARG A 194 2.06 5.27 10.94
N THR A 195 2.48 6.53 10.85
CA THR A 195 3.10 7.24 11.99
C THR A 195 2.11 7.59 13.09
N ASP A 196 0.81 7.47 12.85
CA ASP A 196 -0.27 7.71 13.82
C ASP A 196 -0.85 6.42 14.42
N ALA A 197 -0.28 5.25 14.11
CA ALA A 197 -0.59 4.00 14.77
C ALA A 197 0.26 3.83 16.04
N PHE A 198 -0.25 3.04 17.00
CA PHE A 198 0.46 2.63 18.21
C PHE A 198 0.86 1.15 18.11
N ASP A 199 1.80 0.71 18.94
CA ASP A 199 2.44 -0.60 18.82
C ASP A 199 1.42 -1.74 18.92
N LEU A 200 0.51 -1.71 19.90
CA LEU A 200 -0.54 -2.73 20.02
C LEU A 200 -1.39 -2.83 18.74
N GLN A 201 -1.73 -1.70 18.11
CA GLN A 201 -2.51 -1.69 16.87
C GLN A 201 -1.76 -2.37 15.72
N THR A 202 -0.45 -2.11 15.61
CA THR A 202 0.41 -2.68 14.56
C THR A 202 0.66 -4.16 14.77
N GLU A 203 0.95 -4.56 16.02
CA GLU A 203 1.11 -5.97 16.42
C GLU A 203 -0.16 -6.77 16.14
N THR A 204 -1.31 -6.24 16.60
CA THR A 204 -2.62 -6.88 16.42
C THR A 204 -2.93 -7.12 14.95
N LEU A 205 -2.77 -6.10 14.09
CA LEU A 205 -2.97 -6.24 12.65
C LEU A 205 -2.02 -7.27 12.03
N THR A 206 -0.75 -7.27 12.42
CA THR A 206 0.25 -8.19 11.88
C THR A 206 -0.08 -9.64 12.21
N THR A 207 -0.50 -9.92 13.46
CA THR A 207 -0.96 -11.25 13.88
C THR A 207 -2.21 -11.67 13.12
N ILE A 208 -3.20 -10.77 12.96
CA ILE A 208 -4.43 -11.06 12.22
C ILE A 208 -4.12 -11.35 10.75
N PHE A 209 -3.21 -10.59 10.12
CA PHE A 209 -2.78 -10.84 8.76
C PHE A 209 -2.14 -12.21 8.59
N ASP A 210 -1.26 -12.62 9.52
CA ASP A 210 -0.67 -13.95 9.48
C ASP A 210 -1.76 -15.03 9.62
N LEU A 211 -2.66 -14.91 10.59
CA LEU A 211 -3.76 -15.87 10.78
C LEU A 211 -4.63 -15.98 9.52
N VAL A 212 -5.03 -14.85 8.92
CA VAL A 212 -5.83 -14.82 7.69
C VAL A 212 -5.09 -15.43 6.51
N LEU A 213 -3.79 -15.14 6.34
CA LEU A 213 -2.96 -15.69 5.26
C LEU A 213 -2.66 -17.18 5.42
N ASN A 214 -2.89 -17.76 6.60
CA ASN A 214 -2.79 -19.19 6.87
C ASN A 214 -4.18 -19.85 7.03
N ASP A 215 -5.26 -19.20 6.57
CA ASP A 215 -6.65 -19.72 6.58
C ASP A 215 -7.22 -19.99 8.00
N LYS A 216 -6.76 -19.24 9.00
CA LYS A 216 -7.17 -19.36 10.41
C LYS A 216 -8.13 -18.24 10.81
N ILE A 217 -9.24 -18.11 10.11
CA ILE A 217 -10.17 -16.98 10.25
C ILE A 217 -10.81 -16.92 11.64
N ASP A 218 -11.23 -18.05 12.20
CA ASP A 218 -11.83 -18.10 13.53
C ASP A 218 -10.84 -17.72 14.64
N GLU A 219 -9.58 -18.16 14.52
CA GLU A 219 -8.50 -17.76 15.42
C GLU A 219 -8.26 -16.25 15.33
N ALA A 220 -8.28 -15.68 14.12
CA ALA A 220 -8.11 -14.24 13.90
C ALA A 220 -9.21 -13.43 14.58
N ILE A 221 -10.48 -13.83 14.42
CA ILE A 221 -11.63 -13.16 15.03
C ILE A 221 -11.57 -13.28 16.56
N LYS A 222 -11.26 -14.48 17.08
CA LYS A 222 -11.13 -14.71 18.53
C LYS A 222 -10.03 -13.85 19.14
N PHE A 223 -8.85 -13.83 18.51
CA PHE A 223 -7.72 -13.00 18.93
C PHE A 223 -8.08 -11.52 18.91
N SER A 224 -8.75 -11.06 17.86
CA SER A 224 -9.21 -9.67 17.73
C SER A 224 -10.10 -9.24 18.90
N ARG A 225 -11.11 -10.06 19.22
CA ARG A 225 -12.02 -9.81 20.35
C ARG A 225 -11.26 -9.79 21.67
N GLN A 226 -10.36 -10.74 21.89
CA GLN A 226 -9.57 -10.83 23.11
C GLN A 226 -8.73 -9.56 23.34
N VAL A 227 -8.00 -9.10 22.32
CA VAL A 227 -7.17 -7.89 22.42
C VAL A 227 -8.03 -6.65 22.73
N ILE A 228 -9.18 -6.51 22.07
CA ILE A 228 -10.10 -5.40 22.29
C ILE A 228 -10.62 -5.42 23.73
N THR A 229 -11.07 -6.58 24.21
CA THR A 229 -11.55 -6.76 25.60
C THR A 229 -10.44 -6.51 26.62
N ASP A 230 -9.22 -6.99 26.40
CA ASP A 230 -8.10 -6.74 27.31
C ASP A 230 -7.69 -5.25 27.33
N THR A 231 -7.81 -4.56 26.19
CA THR A 231 -7.62 -3.11 26.10
C THR A 231 -8.69 -2.36 26.89
N GLN A 232 -9.98 -2.70 26.71
CA GLN A 232 -11.09 -2.08 27.45
C GLN A 232 -10.96 -2.28 28.97
N ASN A 233 -10.41 -3.40 29.39
CA ASN A 233 -10.23 -3.74 30.81
C ASN A 233 -8.90 -3.22 31.40
N GLY A 234 -8.14 -2.39 30.67
CA GLY A 234 -6.91 -1.78 31.18
C GLY A 234 -5.76 -2.77 31.41
N LYS A 235 -5.76 -3.92 30.75
CA LYS A 235 -4.71 -4.95 30.92
C LYS A 235 -3.49 -4.74 30.02
N ILE A 236 -3.50 -3.68 29.19
CA ILE A 236 -2.45 -3.41 28.22
C ILE A 236 -1.44 -2.43 28.81
N PRO A 237 -0.13 -2.72 28.71
CA PRO A 237 0.92 -1.78 29.11
C PRO A 237 0.83 -0.47 28.33
N VAL A 238 1.01 0.66 29.00
CA VAL A 238 0.88 2.01 28.42
C VAL A 238 1.86 2.23 27.27
N GLU A 239 3.05 1.63 27.37
CA GLU A 239 4.10 1.60 26.34
C GLU A 239 3.48 1.28 24.97
N LYS A 240 2.62 0.25 24.92
CA LYS A 240 2.02 -0.26 23.70
C LYS A 240 0.92 0.64 23.11
N LEU A 241 0.45 1.62 23.88
CA LEU A 241 -0.57 2.60 23.50
C LEU A 241 0.05 3.93 23.02
N THR A 242 1.37 4.05 23.10
CA THR A 242 2.09 5.28 22.79
C THR A 242 1.97 5.62 21.30
N ILE A 243 1.59 6.86 21.02
CA ILE A 243 1.55 7.43 19.67
C ILE A 243 2.72 8.38 19.51
N SER A 244 3.52 8.20 18.46
CA SER A 244 4.77 8.93 18.26
C SER A 244 4.80 9.62 16.90
N ARG A 245 4.74 10.96 16.87
CA ARG A 245 4.78 11.73 15.62
C ARG A 245 5.79 12.87 15.66
N THR A 246 6.34 13.18 14.49
CA THR A 246 7.09 14.42 14.28
C THR A 246 6.18 15.62 14.48
N VAL A 247 6.56 16.51 15.39
CA VAL A 247 5.86 17.77 15.67
C VAL A 247 6.62 18.89 15.00
N ARG A 248 5.94 19.66 14.15
CA ARG A 248 6.51 20.82 13.45
C ARG A 248 6.43 22.07 14.31
N ASP A 249 6.85 23.20 13.76
CA ASP A 249 6.65 24.48 14.42
C ASP A 249 5.16 24.78 14.58
N GLU A 250 4.76 25.46 15.66
CA GLU A 250 3.36 25.78 15.91
C GLU A 250 2.75 26.65 14.82
N SER A 251 3.54 27.52 14.20
CA SER A 251 3.12 28.40 13.11
C SER A 251 2.74 27.64 11.83
N ASP A 252 3.24 26.40 11.66
CA ASP A 252 2.88 25.54 10.52
C ASP A 252 1.47 24.93 10.64
N TYR A 253 0.86 25.00 11.82
CA TYR A 253 -0.47 24.45 12.07
C TYR A 253 -1.54 25.52 11.98
N LYS A 254 -2.63 25.24 11.25
CA LYS A 254 -3.81 26.12 11.24
C LYS A 254 -4.46 26.28 12.63
N MET A 255 -4.43 25.22 13.44
CA MET A 255 -5.03 25.18 14.78
C MET A 255 -4.12 24.42 15.76
N PRO A 256 -2.98 25.00 16.17
CA PRO A 256 -1.94 24.30 16.94
C PRO A 256 -2.47 23.75 18.27
N GLY A 257 -3.35 24.48 18.96
CA GLY A 257 -3.95 24.06 20.24
C GLY A 257 -4.77 22.77 20.15
N THR A 258 -5.24 22.39 18.96
CA THR A 258 -5.99 21.14 18.74
C THR A 258 -5.11 19.93 18.46
N GLN A 259 -3.82 20.14 18.22
CA GLN A 259 -2.91 19.07 17.81
C GLN A 259 -2.31 18.39 19.04
N ALA A 260 -2.59 17.09 19.21
CA ALA A 260 -2.08 16.28 20.31
C ALA A 260 -0.55 16.39 20.50
N GLY A 261 0.21 16.31 19.39
CA GLY A 261 1.66 16.44 19.45
C GLY A 261 2.15 17.80 19.95
N VAL A 262 1.45 18.89 19.60
CA VAL A 262 1.77 20.25 20.08
C VAL A 262 1.41 20.40 21.56
N GLN A 263 0.29 19.82 22.00
CA GLN A 263 -0.07 19.80 23.43
C GLN A 263 0.98 19.02 24.24
N ALA A 264 1.38 17.85 23.77
CA ALA A 264 2.39 17.02 24.41
C ALA A 264 3.77 17.72 24.45
N SER A 265 4.19 18.38 23.37
CA SER A 265 5.47 19.12 23.36
C SER A 265 5.47 20.28 24.36
N LYS A 266 4.36 21.03 24.47
CA LYS A 266 4.19 22.07 25.50
C LYS A 266 4.29 21.54 26.91
N LYS A 267 3.71 20.37 27.18
CA LYS A 267 3.80 19.72 28.49
C LYS A 267 5.24 19.25 28.79
N LEU A 268 5.94 18.68 27.80
CA LEU A 268 7.36 18.34 27.92
C LEU A 268 8.23 19.56 28.26
N MET A 269 8.03 20.69 27.57
CA MET A 269 8.74 21.94 27.86
C MET A 269 8.48 22.43 29.28
N LYS A 270 7.23 22.36 29.76
CA LYS A 270 6.89 22.69 31.16
C LYS A 270 7.53 21.75 32.18
N MET A 271 7.84 20.52 31.77
CA MET A 271 8.56 19.53 32.59
C MET A 271 10.08 19.72 32.54
N GLY A 272 10.59 20.72 31.81
CA GLY A 272 12.01 21.05 31.70
C GLY A 272 12.75 20.35 30.56
N TYR A 273 12.04 19.65 29.66
CA TYR A 273 12.66 19.05 28.48
C TYR A 273 12.77 20.06 27.34
N GLU A 274 13.89 20.04 26.64
CA GLU A 274 14.04 20.81 25.40
C GLU A 274 13.21 20.18 24.28
N PHE A 275 12.53 21.03 23.51
CA PHE A 275 11.81 20.64 22.30
C PHE A 275 12.27 21.52 21.15
N VAL A 276 12.62 20.87 20.05
CA VAL A 276 12.97 21.52 18.78
C VAL A 276 11.98 21.06 17.72
N PRO A 277 11.38 21.98 16.94
CA PRO A 277 10.54 21.62 15.79
C PRO A 277 11.22 20.59 14.88
N GLY A 278 10.48 19.54 14.52
CA GLY A 278 10.99 18.39 13.77
C GLY A 278 11.29 17.16 14.64
N MET A 279 11.35 17.30 15.97
CA MET A 279 11.48 16.16 16.88
C MET A 279 10.22 15.28 16.88
N LYS A 280 10.43 13.98 17.11
CA LYS A 280 9.32 13.06 17.44
C LYS A 280 8.91 13.29 18.89
N VAL A 281 7.61 13.45 19.10
CA VAL A 281 7.00 13.54 20.42
C VAL A 281 6.07 12.35 20.58
N SER A 282 6.17 11.72 21.74
CA SER A 282 5.39 10.54 22.13
C SER A 282 4.34 10.94 23.15
N TRP A 283 3.11 10.45 22.99
CA TRP A 283 2.01 10.75 23.91
C TRP A 283 1.00 9.61 23.99
N VAL A 284 0.19 9.67 25.05
CA VAL A 284 -0.97 8.80 25.29
C VAL A 284 -2.22 9.66 25.36
N VAL A 285 -3.31 9.19 24.75
CA VAL A 285 -4.61 9.84 24.85
C VAL A 285 -5.27 9.44 26.15
N ILE A 286 -5.60 10.43 26.99
CA ILE A 286 -6.18 10.20 28.32
C ILE A 286 -7.68 10.54 28.37
N ASN A 287 -8.17 11.36 27.42
CA ASN A 287 -9.61 11.60 27.25
C ASN A 287 -9.90 12.13 25.84
N CYS A 288 -10.57 11.32 25.02
CA CYS A 288 -10.93 11.69 23.64
C CYS A 288 -12.26 12.46 23.55
N ARG A 289 -13.05 12.52 24.63
CA ARG A 289 -14.41 13.10 24.65
C ARG A 289 -14.41 14.62 24.86
N VAL A 290 -13.27 15.19 25.25
CA VAL A 290 -13.09 16.64 25.40
C VAL A 290 -12.52 17.25 24.11
N THR A 291 -12.79 18.54 23.88
CA THR A 291 -12.26 19.29 22.73
C THR A 291 -11.40 20.46 23.21
N PRO A 292 -10.11 20.52 22.86
CA PRO A 292 -9.36 19.50 22.12
C PRO A 292 -9.14 18.23 22.96
N GLN A 293 -8.91 17.08 22.30
CA GLN A 293 -8.63 15.82 23.01
C GLN A 293 -7.49 16.00 24.02
N ALA A 294 -7.63 15.43 25.21
CA ALA A 294 -6.61 15.51 26.24
C ALA A 294 -5.58 14.38 26.07
N VAL A 295 -4.30 14.77 26.10
CA VAL A 295 -3.17 13.86 25.93
C VAL A 295 -2.07 14.17 26.93
N GLU A 296 -1.30 13.15 27.31
CA GLU A 296 -0.14 13.31 28.20
C GLU A 296 1.12 12.78 27.51
N PRO A 297 2.27 13.47 27.66
CA PRO A 297 3.51 13.01 27.07
C PRO A 297 3.93 11.68 27.69
N TYR A 298 4.43 10.79 26.84
CA TYR A 298 5.03 9.53 27.26
C TYR A 298 6.55 9.65 27.18
N ILE A 299 7.24 9.26 28.25
CA ILE A 299 8.70 9.30 28.37
C ILE A 299 9.14 7.91 28.82
N ASP A 300 9.93 7.24 27.97
CA ASP A 300 10.43 5.90 28.27
C ASP A 300 11.25 5.88 29.57
N GLY A 301 11.07 4.83 30.37
CA GLY A 301 11.70 4.68 31.69
C GLY A 301 11.11 5.57 32.80
N ARG A 302 10.12 6.42 32.52
CA ARG A 302 9.42 7.20 33.55
C ARG A 302 8.02 6.65 33.78
N GLU A 303 7.62 6.58 35.05
CA GLU A 303 6.25 6.20 35.43
C GLU A 303 5.21 7.12 34.77
N PHE A 304 4.25 6.52 34.07
CA PHE A 304 3.11 7.22 33.50
C PHE A 304 1.98 7.32 34.53
N LYS A 305 1.68 8.54 34.99
CA LYS A 305 0.80 8.80 36.14
C LYS A 305 -0.68 8.97 35.81
N HIS A 306 -1.03 8.92 34.53
CA HIS A 306 -2.40 9.17 34.08
C HIS A 306 -3.04 7.87 33.60
N GLU A 307 -4.36 7.79 33.66
CA GLU A 307 -5.08 6.67 33.09
C GLU A 307 -5.29 6.89 31.57
N PRO A 308 -4.92 5.93 30.72
CA PRO A 308 -5.26 5.98 29.30
C PRO A 308 -6.76 5.95 29.06
N ASP A 309 -7.22 6.55 27.96
CA ASP A 309 -8.58 6.37 27.48
C ASP A 309 -8.70 4.99 26.82
N TRP A 310 -8.97 3.96 27.63
CA TRP A 310 -9.06 2.56 27.17
C TRP A 310 -10.09 2.36 26.06
N SER A 311 -11.19 3.13 26.09
CA SER A 311 -12.24 3.07 25.07
C SER A 311 -11.73 3.60 23.73
N TYR A 312 -11.04 4.75 23.73
CA TYR A 312 -10.39 5.30 22.54
C TYR A 312 -9.45 4.28 21.87
N TYR A 313 -8.61 3.62 22.64
CA TYR A 313 -7.66 2.64 22.11
C TYR A 313 -8.37 1.38 21.58
N ALA A 314 -9.33 0.85 22.32
CA ALA A 314 -10.11 -0.31 21.90
C ALA A 314 -10.91 -0.05 20.61
N GLU A 315 -11.57 1.10 20.50
CA GLU A 315 -12.28 1.52 19.29
C GLU A 315 -11.33 1.66 18.10
N ARG A 316 -10.15 2.24 18.29
CA ARG A 316 -9.14 2.34 17.22
C ARG A 316 -8.62 0.98 16.75
N ILE A 317 -8.45 0.02 17.66
CA ILE A 317 -8.09 -1.36 17.29
C ILE A 317 -9.25 -1.98 16.51
N ALA A 318 -10.48 -1.89 17.03
CA ALA A 318 -11.68 -2.44 16.39
C ALA A 318 -11.87 -1.89 14.96
N LEU A 319 -11.72 -0.58 14.76
CA LEU A 319 -11.80 0.07 13.45
C LEU A 319 -10.71 -0.40 12.47
N SER A 320 -9.50 -0.66 12.95
CA SER A 320 -8.42 -1.16 12.10
C SER A 320 -8.65 -2.62 11.71
N VAL A 321 -9.06 -3.44 12.67
CA VAL A 321 -9.30 -4.87 12.50
C VAL A 321 -10.54 -5.14 11.66
N SER A 322 -11.60 -4.34 11.82
CA SER A 322 -12.85 -4.49 11.07
C SER A 322 -12.63 -4.47 9.56
N ARG A 323 -11.63 -3.73 9.07
CA ARG A 323 -11.26 -3.69 7.64
C ARG A 323 -10.82 -5.03 7.08
N VAL A 324 -10.40 -5.96 7.94
CA VAL A 324 -10.04 -7.33 7.59
C VAL A 324 -11.20 -8.28 7.90
N THR A 325 -11.87 -8.09 9.04
CA THR A 325 -12.88 -9.03 9.52
C THR A 325 -14.27 -8.84 8.91
N GLU A 326 -14.57 -7.67 8.35
CA GLU A 326 -15.87 -7.33 7.76
C GLU A 326 -16.22 -8.22 6.57
N VAL A 327 -15.23 -8.64 5.76
CA VAL A 327 -15.47 -9.60 4.66
C VAL A 327 -15.86 -11.00 5.16
N PHE A 328 -15.60 -11.28 6.44
CA PHE A 328 -16.01 -12.50 7.12
C PHE A 328 -17.28 -12.27 7.98
N GLY A 329 -17.96 -11.14 7.80
CA GLY A 329 -19.22 -10.82 8.48
C GLY A 329 -19.07 -10.33 9.93
N VAL A 330 -17.87 -9.87 10.32
CA VAL A 330 -17.63 -9.31 11.66
C VAL A 330 -17.21 -7.85 11.54
N ASP A 331 -18.13 -6.95 11.85
CA ASP A 331 -17.91 -5.50 11.82
C ASP A 331 -17.30 -4.97 13.14
N GLU A 332 -17.00 -3.67 13.16
CA GLU A 332 -16.46 -2.97 14.33
C GLU A 332 -17.35 -3.12 15.58
N LYS A 333 -18.68 -3.05 15.40
CA LYS A 333 -19.64 -3.17 16.50
C LYS A 333 -19.61 -4.58 17.07
N ASN A 334 -19.59 -5.63 16.23
CA ASN A 334 -19.48 -7.02 16.67
C ASN A 334 -18.17 -7.29 17.41
N LEU A 335 -17.08 -6.61 17.04
CA LEU A 335 -15.80 -6.70 17.73
C LEU A 335 -15.84 -6.04 19.12
N LEU A 336 -16.52 -4.89 19.25
CA LEU A 336 -16.64 -4.16 20.51
C LEU A 336 -17.65 -4.76 21.49
N THR A 337 -18.78 -5.29 21.00
CA THR A 337 -19.87 -5.79 21.85
C THR A 337 -19.87 -7.30 22.05
N GLY A 338 -18.99 -8.03 21.36
CA GLY A 338 -18.91 -9.50 21.40
C GLY A 338 -20.14 -10.24 20.82
N THR A 339 -21.14 -9.51 20.33
CA THR A 339 -22.40 -10.06 19.78
C THR A 339 -22.29 -10.14 18.28
N THR A 340 -22.45 -11.34 17.71
CA THR A 340 -22.41 -11.55 16.26
C THR A 340 -23.86 -11.50 15.76
N GLN A 341 -24.22 -10.50 14.96
CA GLN A 341 -25.51 -10.51 14.28
C GLN A 341 -25.39 -11.50 13.11
N LYS A 342 -25.96 -12.70 13.22
CA LYS A 342 -25.99 -13.65 12.10
C LYS A 342 -26.73 -12.98 10.93
N THR A 343 -26.01 -12.55 9.90
CA THR A 343 -26.62 -12.12 8.65
C THR A 343 -27.10 -13.36 7.88
N LEU A 344 -28.28 -13.25 7.29
CA LEU A 344 -29.08 -14.34 6.72
C LEU A 344 -28.51 -14.96 5.42
N PHE A 345 -27.24 -14.72 5.08
CA PHE A 345 -26.62 -15.13 3.80
C PHE A 345 -25.59 -16.25 3.92
N GLY A 346 -25.66 -17.03 4.99
CA GLY A 346 -24.92 -18.29 5.13
C GLY A 346 -25.58 -19.42 4.35
N THR A 347 -25.54 -19.39 3.01
CA THR A 347 -25.70 -20.56 2.12
C THR A 347 -25.30 -20.17 0.69
N PHE A 348 -24.01 -19.94 0.46
CA PHE A 348 -23.43 -20.19 -0.87
C PHE A 348 -22.99 -21.64 -0.93
N GLU A 349 -23.96 -22.55 -0.91
CA GLU A 349 -23.72 -23.92 -1.36
C GLU A 349 -23.59 -23.90 -2.89
N HIS A 350 -22.47 -24.45 -3.33
CA HIS A 350 -22.12 -24.73 -4.71
C HIS A 350 -23.19 -25.65 -5.33
N ARG A 351 -24.18 -25.11 -6.05
CA ARG A 351 -25.13 -25.92 -6.80
C ARG A 351 -24.44 -26.53 -8.03
N PRO A 352 -24.44 -27.86 -8.21
CA PRO A 352 -23.98 -28.47 -9.44
C PRO A 352 -24.92 -28.09 -10.59
N SER A 353 -24.37 -27.76 -11.74
CA SER A 353 -25.13 -27.44 -12.96
C SER A 353 -25.97 -28.65 -13.39
N THR A 354 -27.28 -28.59 -13.21
CA THR A 354 -28.21 -29.58 -13.76
C THR A 354 -28.44 -29.31 -15.24
N LYS A 355 -28.17 -30.34 -16.05
CA LYS A 355 -28.38 -30.38 -17.51
C LYS A 355 -29.83 -30.02 -17.85
N LYS A 356 -30.02 -29.03 -18.74
CA LYS A 356 -31.29 -28.78 -19.43
C LYS A 356 -31.67 -30.01 -20.26
N LYS A 357 -32.73 -30.73 -19.86
CA LYS A 357 -33.49 -31.61 -20.76
C LYS A 357 -34.33 -30.73 -21.69
N SER A 358 -34.08 -30.84 -22.99
CA SER A 358 -34.93 -30.31 -24.05
C SER A 358 -36.22 -31.12 -24.13
N GLY A 359 -37.33 -30.54 -23.66
CA GLY A 359 -38.68 -31.03 -23.94
C GLY A 359 -39.15 -30.49 -25.29
N LYS A 360 -39.27 -31.38 -26.29
CA LYS A 360 -39.95 -31.13 -27.56
C LYS A 360 -41.43 -30.83 -27.29
N ARG A 361 -41.95 -29.78 -27.93
CA ARG A 361 -43.38 -29.65 -28.26
C ARG A 361 -43.62 -30.35 -29.60
N ASN A 362 -44.28 -31.50 -29.55
CA ASN A 362 -45.50 -31.83 -30.29
C ASN A 362 -45.98 -33.20 -29.82
#